data_AF-A0A558F950-F1
#
_entry.id   AF-A0A558F950-F1
#
_cell.length_a   1.000
_cell.length_b   1.000
_cell.length_c   1.000
_cell.angle_alpha   90.00
_cell.angle_beta   90.00
_cell.angle_gamma   90.00
#
_symmetry.space_group_name_H-M   'P 1'
#
loop_
_entity.id
_entity.type
_entity.pdbx_description
1 polymer ?
#
loop_
_entity_poly.entity_id
_entity_poly.type
_entity_poly.pdbx_seq_one_letter_code
_entity_poly.pdbx_strand_id
1 'polypeptide(L)'
;MTMQIVYYYCMNMHKSTVQVVSELQKFFADQGVTSSVGIAKLTGISQSQIYRNLFGQPKRLTKTIRQLCIYANVSIVVDPVNPATSQVLMDALGVIWDGSEEHARRLADLLFAHRRASMGK
;
A
#
# COMPACT_ATOMS: atom_id res chain seq x y z
N MET A 1 17.36 -3.14 19.90
CA MET A 1 17.77 -2.77 18.52
C MET A 1 16.77 -3.30 17.47
N THR A 2 15.47 -3.28 17.76
CA THR A 2 14.40 -3.89 16.94
C THR A 2 13.45 -2.84 16.35
N MET A 3 13.41 -1.62 16.91
CA MET A 3 12.53 -0.53 16.41
C MET A 3 12.96 0.06 15.06
N GLN A 4 14.26 0.14 14.77
CA GLN A 4 14.76 0.78 13.54
C GLN A 4 14.48 -0.05 12.28
N ILE A 5 14.49 -1.38 12.41
CA ILE A 5 14.25 -2.30 11.29
C ILE A 5 12.78 -2.22 10.85
N VAL A 6 11.82 -2.25 11.79
CA VAL A 6 10.38 -2.06 11.52
C VAL A 6 10.12 -0.70 10.85
N TYR A 7 10.77 0.38 11.33
CA TYR A 7 10.64 1.72 10.73
C TYR A 7 11.09 1.74 9.26
N TYR A 8 12.15 1.01 8.91
CA TYR A 8 12.64 0.94 7.53
C TYR A 8 11.74 0.10 6.61
N TYR A 9 10.93 -0.83 7.13
CA TYR A 9 9.94 -1.56 6.33
C TYR A 9 8.78 -0.66 5.88
N CYS A 10 8.46 0.39 6.64
CA CYS A 10 7.35 1.30 6.34
C CYS A 10 7.64 2.36 5.27
N MET A 11 8.90 2.56 4.87
CA MET A 11 9.30 3.77 4.13
C MET A 11 9.09 3.74 2.61
N ASN A 12 8.63 2.65 1.98
CA ASN A 12 8.45 2.64 0.50
C ASN A 12 7.37 1.66 0.00
N MET A 13 6.20 1.60 0.64
CA MET A 13 5.04 0.98 0.00
C MET A 13 3.87 1.96 -0.01
N HIS A 14 3.85 2.85 -0.99
CA HIS A 14 2.65 3.63 -1.28
C HIS A 14 1.77 2.87 -2.25
N LYS A 15 0.46 2.85 -2.01
CA LYS A 15 -0.51 2.30 -2.95
C LYS A 15 -0.39 3.08 -4.26
N SER A 16 -0.47 2.37 -5.38
CA SER A 16 -0.56 3.00 -6.69
C SER A 16 -1.81 3.88 -6.76
N THR A 17 -1.78 4.92 -7.61
CA THR A 17 -2.95 5.78 -7.83
C THR A 17 -4.21 4.98 -8.18
N VAL A 18 -4.05 3.91 -8.98
CA VAL A 18 -5.15 3.02 -9.39
C VAL A 18 -5.76 2.30 -8.19
N GLN A 19 -4.94 1.73 -7.31
CA GLN A 19 -5.43 1.07 -6.09
C GLN A 19 -6.18 2.03 -5.18
N VAL A 20 -5.63 3.22 -4.94
CA VAL A 20 -6.28 4.25 -4.11
C VAL A 20 -7.62 4.67 -4.70
N VAL A 21 -7.67 4.92 -6.02
CA VAL A 21 -8.93 5.30 -6.70
C VAL A 21 -9.95 4.18 -6.62
N SER A 22 -9.55 2.92 -6.81
CA SER A 22 -10.44 1.77 -6.71
C SER A 22 -11.02 1.61 -5.30
N GLU A 23 -10.22 1.81 -4.26
CA GLU A 23 -10.70 1.74 -2.87
C GLU A 23 -11.68 2.88 -2.56
N LEU A 24 -11.40 4.10 -3.04
CA LEU A 24 -12.31 5.23 -2.89
C LEU A 24 -13.64 4.98 -3.62
N GLN A 25 -13.60 4.48 -4.86
CA GLN A 25 -14.81 4.12 -5.61
C GLN A 25 -15.63 3.07 -4.86
N LYS A 26 -14.98 2.04 -4.33
CA LYS A 26 -15.63 1.00 -3.54
C LYS A 26 -16.29 1.58 -2.28
N PHE A 27 -15.57 2.41 -1.53
CA PHE A 27 -16.11 3.08 -0.33
C PHE A 27 -17.39 3.86 -0.63
N PHE A 28 -17.43 4.65 -1.71
CA PHE A 28 -18.64 5.39 -2.07
C PHE A 28 -19.75 4.47 -2.58
N ALA A 29 -19.41 3.40 -3.31
CA ALA A 29 -20.38 2.40 -3.75
C ALA A 29 -21.02 1.66 -2.56
N ASP A 30 -20.25 1.34 -1.52
CA ASP A 30 -20.73 0.72 -0.27
C ASP A 30 -21.69 1.65 0.49
N GLN A 31 -21.60 2.97 0.26
CA GLN A 31 -22.56 3.97 0.75
C GLN A 31 -23.73 4.24 -0.21
N GLY A 32 -23.83 3.50 -1.31
CA GLY A 32 -24.89 3.66 -2.31
C GLY A 32 -24.71 4.88 -3.23
N VAL A 33 -23.53 5.49 -3.28
CA VAL A 33 -23.27 6.68 -4.10
C VAL A 33 -22.19 6.41 -5.13
N THR A 34 -22.60 6.20 -6.39
CA THR A 34 -21.68 5.80 -7.48
C THR A 34 -21.42 6.91 -8.50
N SER A 35 -22.21 8.00 -8.48
CA SER A 35 -22.09 9.08 -9.47
C SER A 35 -21.18 10.22 -8.99
N SER A 36 -20.49 10.88 -9.93
CA SER A 36 -19.66 12.05 -9.62
C SER A 36 -20.45 13.20 -8.98
N VAL A 37 -21.74 13.33 -9.32
CA VAL A 37 -22.65 14.35 -8.74
C VAL A 37 -22.97 14.00 -7.30
N GLY A 38 -23.30 12.74 -7.01
CA GLY A 38 -23.61 12.29 -5.66
C GLY A 38 -22.41 12.44 -4.72
N ILE A 39 -21.23 12.01 -5.16
CA ILE A 39 -19.99 12.14 -4.39
C ILE A 39 -19.65 13.62 -4.16
N ALA A 40 -19.85 14.49 -5.16
CA ALA A 40 -19.65 15.94 -5.01
C ALA A 40 -20.56 16.53 -3.92
N LYS A 41 -21.84 16.14 -3.89
CA LYS A 41 -22.79 16.57 -2.85
C LYS A 41 -22.38 16.08 -1.46
N LEU A 42 -21.92 14.84 -1.35
CA LEU A 42 -21.49 14.26 -0.06
C LEU A 42 -20.21 14.87 0.50
N THR A 43 -19.26 15.19 -0.38
CA THR A 43 -17.90 15.59 0.02
C THR A 43 -17.68 17.11 -0.01
N GLY A 44 -18.58 17.87 -0.64
CA GLY A 44 -18.42 19.31 -0.88
C GLY A 44 -17.37 19.66 -1.95
N ILE A 45 -16.77 18.66 -2.61
CA ILE A 45 -15.81 18.85 -3.70
C ILE A 45 -16.56 19.03 -5.02
N SER A 46 -16.05 19.89 -5.92
CA SER A 46 -16.74 20.12 -7.20
C SER A 46 -16.85 18.84 -8.05
N GLN A 47 -17.98 18.69 -8.75
CA GLN A 47 -18.24 17.51 -9.59
C GLN A 47 -17.17 17.29 -10.68
N SER A 48 -16.62 18.36 -11.26
CA SER A 48 -15.51 18.27 -12.22
C SER A 48 -14.22 17.73 -11.60
N GLN A 49 -13.91 18.10 -10.34
CA GLN A 49 -12.77 17.54 -9.61
C GLN A 49 -13.01 16.07 -9.28
N ILE A 50 -14.21 15.70 -8.83
CA ILE A 50 -14.57 14.30 -8.58
C ILE A 50 -14.42 13.48 -9.87
N TYR A 51 -15.01 13.93 -10.97
CA TYR A 51 -14.96 13.21 -12.24
C TYR A 51 -13.51 12.96 -12.68
N ARG A 52 -12.70 14.02 -12.76
CA ARG A 52 -11.30 13.91 -13.21
C ARG A 52 -10.44 13.02 -12.31
N ASN A 53 -10.72 12.98 -11.00
CA ASN A 53 -9.87 12.27 -10.03
C ASN A 53 -10.35 10.86 -9.66
N LEU A 54 -11.64 10.53 -9.82
CA LEU A 54 -12.13 9.19 -9.56
C LEU A 54 -12.50 8.43 -10.82
N PHE A 55 -12.94 9.11 -11.89
CA PHE A 55 -13.46 8.47 -13.09
C PHE A 55 -12.58 8.74 -14.33
N GLY A 56 -11.77 9.79 -14.30
CA GLY A 56 -10.91 10.22 -15.41
C GLY A 56 -9.51 9.60 -15.46
N GLN A 57 -9.28 8.47 -14.77
CA GLN A 57 -7.99 7.74 -14.77
C GLN A 57 -6.78 8.63 -14.41
N PRO A 58 -6.71 9.19 -13.19
CA PRO A 58 -5.60 10.05 -12.80
C PRO A 58 -4.26 9.30 -12.79
N LYS A 59 -3.22 9.93 -13.31
CA LYS A 59 -1.85 9.37 -13.31
C LYS A 59 -1.16 9.47 -11.94
N ARG A 60 -1.57 10.40 -11.08
CA ARG A 60 -0.91 10.72 -9.80
C ARG A 60 -1.92 10.96 -8.68
N LEU A 61 -1.49 10.75 -7.43
CA LEU A 61 -2.23 11.12 -6.22
C LEU A 61 -2.30 12.65 -6.08
N THR A 62 -3.37 13.25 -6.58
CA THR A 62 -3.62 14.69 -6.49
C THR A 62 -4.06 15.11 -5.08
N LYS A 63 -4.10 16.42 -4.81
CA LYS A 63 -4.67 16.96 -3.57
C LYS A 63 -6.12 16.52 -3.36
N THR A 64 -6.92 16.47 -4.43
CA THR A 64 -8.31 16.00 -4.37
C THR A 64 -8.41 14.54 -3.96
N ILE A 65 -7.56 13.67 -4.53
CA ILE A 65 -7.54 12.24 -4.14
C ILE A 65 -7.16 12.11 -2.66
N ARG A 66 -6.16 12.86 -2.19
CA ARG A 66 -5.78 12.85 -0.76
C ARG A 66 -6.90 13.35 0.15
N GLN A 67 -7.63 14.38 -0.26
CA GLN A 67 -8.77 14.88 0.50
C GLN A 67 -9.89 13.83 0.59
N LEU A 68 -10.14 13.11 -0.50
CA LEU A 68 -11.09 11.99 -0.52
C LEU A 68 -10.62 10.82 0.35
N CYS A 69 -9.32 10.51 0.36
CA CYS A 69 -8.73 9.53 1.28
C CYS A 69 -8.98 9.90 2.74
N ILE A 70 -8.79 11.16 3.11
CA ILE A 70 -9.05 11.66 4.47
C ILE A 70 -10.54 11.52 4.81
N TYR A 71 -11.42 11.92 3.88
CA TYR A 71 -12.87 11.79 4.05
C TYR A 71 -13.30 10.33 4.27
N ALA A 72 -12.74 9.41 3.49
CA ALA A 72 -13.10 8.00 3.48
C ALA A 72 -12.31 7.13 4.47
N ASN A 73 -11.37 7.73 5.22
CA ASN A 73 -10.39 7.03 6.05
C ASN A 73 -9.61 5.92 5.28
N VAL A 74 -9.28 6.18 4.02
CA VAL A 74 -8.51 5.28 3.15
C VAL A 74 -7.01 5.61 3.26
N SER A 75 -6.21 4.65 3.72
CA SER A 75 -4.75 4.79 3.77
C SER A 75 -4.13 4.74 2.37
N ILE A 76 -3.19 5.65 2.10
CA ILE A 76 -2.34 5.65 0.90
C ILE A 76 -1.07 4.80 1.07
N VAL A 77 -0.81 4.32 2.29
CA VAL A 77 0.28 3.41 2.60
C VAL A 77 -0.24 1.99 2.46
N VAL A 78 0.54 1.11 1.82
CA VAL A 78 0.28 -0.33 1.81
C VAL A 78 0.73 -0.85 3.16
N ASP A 79 -0.16 -1.54 3.87
CA ASP A 79 0.27 -2.27 5.06
C ASP A 79 1.32 -3.32 4.65
N PRO A 80 2.41 -3.48 5.41
CA PRO A 80 3.40 -4.49 5.10
C PRO A 80 2.72 -5.85 5.04
N VAL A 81 2.77 -6.48 3.87
CA VAL A 81 2.28 -7.86 3.69
C VAL A 81 3.08 -8.73 4.64
N ASN A 82 2.38 -9.48 5.49
CA ASN A 82 3.03 -10.41 6.40
C ASN A 82 3.78 -11.47 5.57
N PRO A 83 5.12 -11.55 5.60
CA PRO A 83 5.88 -12.49 4.78
C PRO A 83 5.51 -13.95 5.06
N ALA A 84 4.97 -14.24 6.25
CA ALA A 84 4.48 -15.57 6.61
C ALA A 84 3.28 -16.04 5.76
N THR A 85 2.59 -15.14 5.03
CA THR A 85 1.52 -15.53 4.11
C THR A 85 2.03 -15.97 2.74
N SER A 86 3.33 -15.81 2.45
CA SER A 86 3.93 -16.26 1.20
C SER A 86 4.40 -17.70 1.32
N GLN A 87 3.62 -18.64 0.77
CA GLN A 87 3.95 -20.06 0.81
C GLN A 87 5.34 -20.34 0.20
N VAL A 88 5.63 -19.74 -0.95
CA VAL A 88 6.93 -19.91 -1.65
C VAL A 88 8.10 -19.46 -0.77
N LEU A 89 7.97 -18.32 -0.09
CA LEU A 89 9.03 -17.82 0.79
C LEU A 89 9.21 -18.73 2.01
N MET A 90 8.11 -19.13 2.64
CA MET A 90 8.15 -19.96 3.85
C MET A 90 8.65 -21.38 3.56
N ASP A 91 8.28 -21.97 2.42
CA ASP A 91 8.79 -23.27 1.98
C ASP A 91 10.31 -23.22 1.74
N ALA A 92 10.80 -22.19 1.05
CA ALA A 92 12.23 -22.01 0.82
C ALA A 92 12.99 -21.84 2.13
N LEU A 93 12.47 -21.05 3.07
CA LEU A 93 13.06 -20.91 4.41
C LEU A 93 13.05 -22.24 5.17
N GLY A 94 11.97 -23.01 5.10
CA GLY A 94 11.87 -24.32 5.76
C GLY A 94 12.85 -25.37 5.23
N VAL A 95 13.21 -25.30 3.94
CA VAL A 95 14.21 -26.20 3.34
C VAL A 95 15.64 -25.79 3.68
N ILE A 96 15.91 -24.48 3.73
CA ILE A 96 17.28 -23.97 3.88
C ILE A 96 17.67 -23.83 5.35
N TRP A 97 16.73 -23.46 6.22
CA TRP A 97 17.01 -23.22 7.63
C TRP A 97 17.21 -24.53 8.40
N ASP A 98 18.35 -24.66 9.08
CA ASP A 98 18.71 -25.83 9.89
C ASP A 98 18.13 -25.83 11.32
N GLY A 99 17.29 -24.84 11.65
CA GLY A 99 16.70 -24.68 12.98
C GLY A 99 17.57 -23.90 13.97
N SER A 100 18.83 -23.58 13.64
CA SER A 100 19.70 -22.80 14.52
C SER A 100 19.49 -21.29 14.38
N GLU A 101 19.68 -20.58 15.49
CA GLU A 101 19.64 -19.12 15.55
C GLU A 101 20.77 -18.48 14.74
N GLU A 102 21.94 -19.13 14.67
CA GLU A 102 23.07 -18.64 13.89
C GLU A 102 22.76 -18.65 12.40
N HIS A 103 22.17 -19.73 11.89
CA HIS A 103 21.76 -19.82 10.49
C HIS A 103 20.63 -18.84 10.17
N ALA A 104 19.65 -18.67 11.07
CA ALA A 104 18.60 -17.68 10.93
C ALA A 104 19.15 -16.25 10.72
N ARG A 105 20.19 -15.87 11.48
CA ARG A 105 20.85 -14.56 11.34
C ARG A 105 21.53 -14.40 9.99
N ARG A 106 22.26 -15.41 9.53
CA ARG A 106 22.93 -15.39 8.21
C ARG A 106 21.92 -15.26 7.07
N LEU A 107 20.78 -15.96 7.15
CA LEU A 107 19.69 -15.84 6.18
C LEU A 107 19.09 -14.44 6.20
N ALA A 108 18.86 -13.87 7.38
CA ALA A 108 18.38 -12.50 7.51
C ALA A 108 19.35 -11.48 6.89
N ASP A 109 20.65 -11.63 7.15
CA ASP A 109 21.69 -10.77 6.58
C ASP A 109 21.72 -10.82 5.04
N LEU A 110 21.53 -12.01 4.46
CA LEU A 110 21.42 -12.19 3.01
C LEU A 110 20.21 -11.45 2.45
N LEU A 111 19.04 -11.59 3.08
CA LEU A 111 17.82 -10.89 2.67
C LEU A 111 17.99 -9.35 2.76
N PHE A 112 18.63 -8.85 3.81
CA PHE A 112 18.93 -7.44 3.94
C PHE A 112 19.95 -6.96 2.90
N ALA A 113 20.96 -7.78 2.58
CA ALA A 113 21.93 -7.47 1.52
C ALA A 113 21.26 -7.38 0.15
N HIS A 114 20.37 -8.32 -0.17
CA HIS A 114 19.57 -8.30 -1.39
C HIS A 114 18.76 -6.99 -1.52
N ARG A 115 18.09 -6.57 -0.43
CA ARG A 115 17.35 -5.30 -0.41
C ARG A 115 18.24 -4.10 -0.70
N ARG A 116 19.42 -4.01 -0.06
CA ARG A 116 20.36 -2.90 -0.28
C ARG A 116 20.80 -2.83 -1.74
N ALA A 117 21.10 -3.98 -2.35
CA ALA A 117 21.48 -4.05 -3.76
C ALA A 117 20.35 -3.62 -4.70
N SER A 118 19.09 -3.90 -4.35
CA SER A 118 17.92 -3.52 -5.16
C SER A 118 17.58 -2.02 -5.08
N MET A 119 17.98 -1.31 -4.03
CA MET A 119 17.71 0.15 -3.89
C MET A 119 18.80 1.04 -4.50
N GLY A 120 19.92 0.46 -4.94
CA GLY A 120 21.02 1.17 -5.58
C GLY A 120 20.91 1.28 -7.11
N LYS A 121 19.76 0.91 -7.68
CA LYS A 121 19.39 1.05 -9.10
C LYS A 121 18.20 1.99 -9.21
#